data_AF-A0A2D6MRS9-F1
#
_entry.id   AF-A0A2D6MRS9-F1
#
_cell.length_a   1.000
_cell.length_b   1.000
_cell.length_c   1.000
_cell.angle_alpha   90.00
_cell.angle_beta   90.00
_cell.angle_gamma   90.00
#
_symmetry.space_group_name_H-M   'P 1'
#
loop_
_entity.id
_entity.type
_entity.pdbx_description
1 polymer ?
#
loop_
_entity_poly.entity_id
_entity_poly.type
_entity_poly.pdbx_seq_one_letter_code
_entity_poly.pdbx_strand_id
1 'polypeptide(L)'
;MAAEAILAALREVIDPELGINIVDLGLVDEVEETEWGIRVRLGMTTPACPAGPLMRSQARSALLSLPEVEEAEVLPARDFRWSTDRMSNAAREQLASSGAAAPADGLAEPPGPAPRPGEGGPGSESDGPAGQPSRSGLAWQRLPLLAAGILSLVAASWGGLLRLGWPWPIPEPAWVGAHGPLMVCGFLGTLIGVERAVGLEQRWAYAGPVATALGAIGLLAALPTRFAASLMTLGSLILVAIFVNLLRRERELATATLGVGALCWLAGNLLWLSGSPLPQLVPWWMAFLVLTIGGERLELSRVLSPPTGAMLAFGASALTVLAGCALTSLQSAWGAQVLGLGFLGLTAWLARHDVARRTLSQPGLTRFVALCLLSGYGWLAVSGLLGLGFGSPGAGPIYDALLHALFVGFVLSMVFGHAPIIFPSVLNRPLVFRRAFYVHVGLLHASLVLRLAGDLAGVSELRLCGGLLNAAALGLFLINTVRSVQLRS
;
A
#
# COMPACT_ATOMS: atom_id res chain seq x y z
N MET A 1 -36.35 2.30 11.86
CA MET A 1 -35.83 0.93 12.03
C MET A 1 -35.43 0.73 13.49
N ALA A 2 -35.18 -0.50 13.95
CA ALA A 2 -34.51 -0.68 15.22
C ALA A 2 -33.03 -0.30 15.05
N ALA A 3 -32.53 0.72 15.76
CA ALA A 3 -31.12 1.12 15.73
C ALA A 3 -30.15 -0.05 15.97
N GLU A 4 -30.60 -1.05 16.72
CA GLU A 4 -29.88 -2.29 16.98
C GLU A 4 -29.66 -3.15 15.73
N ALA A 5 -30.62 -3.21 14.80
CA ALA A 5 -30.49 -3.93 13.53
C ALA A 5 -29.45 -3.28 12.61
N ILE A 6 -29.41 -1.94 12.58
CA ILE A 6 -28.42 -1.17 11.82
C ILE A 6 -27.01 -1.44 12.38
N LEU A 7 -26.85 -1.34 13.70
CA LEU A 7 -25.57 -1.62 14.37
C LEU A 7 -25.16 -3.09 14.21
N ALA A 8 -26.09 -4.04 14.24
CA ALA A 8 -25.81 -5.45 13.99
C ALA A 8 -25.29 -5.68 12.56
N ALA A 9 -25.91 -5.08 11.54
CA ALA A 9 -25.42 -5.15 10.17
C ALA A 9 -24.02 -4.53 10.02
N LEU A 10 -23.77 -3.38 10.67
CA LEU A 10 -22.46 -2.72 10.65
C LEU A 10 -21.38 -3.53 11.40
N ARG A 11 -21.74 -4.35 12.40
CA ARG A 11 -20.80 -5.25 13.11
C ARG A 11 -20.24 -6.36 12.21
N GLU A 12 -20.90 -6.71 11.11
CA GLU A 12 -20.37 -7.67 10.13
C GLU A 12 -19.20 -7.10 9.33
N VAL A 13 -18.99 -5.79 9.36
CA VAL A 13 -17.89 -5.12 8.65
C VAL A 13 -16.65 -5.12 9.53
N ILE A 14 -15.66 -5.91 9.12
CA ILE A 14 -14.39 -6.08 9.83
C ILE A 14 -13.30 -5.21 9.21
N ASP A 15 -12.57 -4.47 10.04
CA ASP A 15 -11.32 -3.84 9.62
C ASP A 15 -10.30 -4.94 9.26
N PRO A 16 -9.86 -5.05 7.99
CA PRO A 16 -8.99 -6.15 7.57
C PRO A 16 -7.56 -6.05 8.14
N GLU A 17 -7.16 -4.90 8.68
CA GLU A 17 -5.83 -4.67 9.23
C GLU A 17 -5.77 -4.96 10.73
N LEU A 18 -6.87 -4.76 11.45
CA LEU A 18 -6.97 -5.02 12.90
C LEU A 18 -7.74 -6.31 13.24
N GLY A 19 -8.68 -6.73 12.38
CA GLY A 19 -9.57 -7.86 12.61
C GLY A 19 -10.65 -7.62 13.66
N ILE A 20 -11.01 -6.35 13.88
CA ILE A 20 -12.08 -5.93 14.80
C ILE A 20 -13.16 -5.25 13.95
N ASN A 21 -14.43 -5.40 14.33
CA ASN A 21 -15.52 -4.77 13.59
C ASN A 21 -15.56 -3.24 13.78
N ILE A 22 -16.06 -2.52 12.78
CA ILE A 22 -16.07 -1.06 12.75
C ILE A 22 -16.91 -0.42 13.87
N VAL A 23 -17.89 -1.14 14.42
CA VAL A 23 -18.74 -0.67 15.53
C VAL A 23 -17.96 -0.73 16.85
N ASP A 24 -17.34 -1.87 17.15
CA ASP A 24 -16.59 -2.06 18.38
C ASP A 24 -15.24 -1.32 18.38
N LEU A 25 -14.70 -1.01 17.19
CA LEU A 25 -13.60 -0.05 17.04
C LEU A 25 -14.03 1.41 17.28
N GLY A 26 -15.33 1.70 17.32
CA GLY A 26 -15.85 3.05 17.49
C GLY A 26 -15.66 3.94 16.25
N LEU A 27 -15.64 3.35 15.05
CA LEU A 27 -15.49 4.08 13.78
C LEU A 27 -16.81 4.65 13.24
N VAL A 28 -17.95 4.12 13.68
CA VAL A 28 -19.26 4.67 13.33
C VAL A 28 -19.48 5.94 14.14
N ASP A 29 -19.44 7.10 13.47
CA ASP A 29 -19.53 8.41 14.10
C ASP A 29 -20.98 8.84 14.27
N GLU A 30 -21.74 8.80 13.18
CA GLU A 30 -23.15 9.19 13.15
C GLU A 30 -23.95 8.24 12.26
N VAL A 31 -25.19 7.97 12.66
CA VAL A 31 -26.18 7.19 11.91
C VAL A 31 -27.46 8.01 11.84
N GLU A 32 -27.88 8.35 10.63
CA GLU A 32 -29.13 9.07 10.35
C GLU A 32 -30.06 8.15 9.54
N GLU A 33 -31.27 7.92 10.05
CA GLU A 33 -32.35 7.37 9.23
C GLU A 33 -32.94 8.50 8.37
N THR A 34 -33.09 8.24 7.08
CA THR A 34 -33.73 9.14 6.12
C THR A 34 -35.06 8.54 5.67
N GLU A 35 -35.91 9.33 5.03
CA GLU A 35 -37.25 8.89 4.58
C GLU A 35 -37.22 7.65 3.66
N TRP A 36 -36.09 7.41 2.96
CA TRP A 36 -35.94 6.34 1.97
C TRP A 36 -34.71 5.45 2.20
N GLY A 37 -34.02 5.58 3.35
CA GLY A 37 -32.74 4.90 3.53
C GLY A 37 -31.93 5.27 4.77
N ILE A 38 -30.66 4.87 4.80
CA ILE A 38 -29.74 5.10 5.92
C ILE A 38 -28.52 5.90 5.45
N ARG A 39 -28.15 6.95 6.19
CA ARG A 39 -26.87 7.65 6.04
C ARG A 39 -25.98 7.37 7.24
N VAL A 40 -24.75 6.93 6.98
CA VAL A 40 -23.73 6.70 8.01
C VAL A 40 -22.51 7.56 7.75
N ARG A 41 -22.04 8.27 8.77
CA ARG A 41 -20.69 8.88 8.77
C ARG A 41 -19.71 7.91 9.40
N LEU A 42 -18.73 7.48 8.61
CA LEU A 42 -17.72 6.51 9.01
C LEU A 42 -16.36 7.20 9.14
N GLY A 43 -15.82 7.17 10.35
CA GLY A 43 -14.46 7.56 10.67
C GLY A 43 -13.43 6.47 10.35
N MET A 44 -12.17 6.82 10.43
CA MET A 44 -11.04 5.90 10.21
C MET A 44 -10.08 5.95 11.39
N THR A 45 -9.39 4.85 11.66
CA THR A 45 -8.32 4.80 12.67
C THR A 45 -7.19 5.75 12.31
N THR A 46 -6.95 5.96 11.00
CA THR A 46 -5.99 6.94 10.47
C THR A 46 -6.55 7.66 9.24
N PRO A 47 -6.23 8.95 9.01
CA PRO A 47 -6.83 9.75 7.94
C PRO A 47 -6.55 9.24 6.53
N ALA A 48 -5.43 8.54 6.31
CA ALA A 48 -5.02 8.01 5.02
C ALA A 48 -5.15 6.47 4.94
N CYS A 49 -5.93 5.86 5.84
CA CYS A 49 -6.10 4.42 5.92
C CYS A 49 -6.50 3.82 4.54
N PRO A 50 -5.70 2.90 3.98
CA PRO A 50 -5.96 2.34 2.65
C PRO A 50 -7.24 1.49 2.61
N ALA A 51 -7.65 0.93 3.76
CA ALA A 51 -8.86 0.13 3.90
C ALA A 51 -10.15 0.97 3.97
N GLY A 52 -10.09 2.29 4.15
CA GLY A 52 -11.26 3.12 4.37
C GLY A 52 -12.34 3.03 3.28
N PRO A 53 -12.01 3.10 1.98
CA PRO A 53 -13.01 2.93 0.92
C PRO A 53 -13.61 1.51 0.87
N LEU A 54 -12.83 0.47 1.19
CA LEU A 54 -13.34 -0.90 1.30
C LEU A 54 -14.38 -1.00 2.44
N MET A 55 -14.04 -0.49 3.62
CA MET A 55 -14.94 -0.51 4.78
C MET A 55 -16.23 0.27 4.51
N ARG A 56 -16.16 1.44 3.86
CA ARG A 56 -17.35 2.19 3.43
C ARG A 56 -18.23 1.39 2.45
N SER A 57 -17.62 0.70 1.49
CA SER A 57 -18.33 -0.15 0.52
C SER A 57 -19.00 -1.35 1.18
N GLN A 58 -18.31 -1.99 2.12
CA GLN A 58 -18.84 -3.11 2.91
C GLN A 58 -19.97 -2.66 3.82
N ALA A 59 -19.82 -1.55 4.54
CA ALA A 59 -20.87 -0.95 5.35
C ALA A 59 -22.11 -0.64 4.52
N ARG A 60 -21.95 -0.02 3.35
CA ARG A 60 -23.07 0.24 2.43
C ARG A 60 -23.77 -1.05 2.02
N SER A 61 -23.00 -2.10 1.71
CA SER A 61 -23.56 -3.39 1.26
C SER A 61 -24.28 -4.13 2.40
N ALA A 62 -23.74 -4.07 3.62
CA ALA A 62 -24.37 -4.63 4.81
C ALA A 62 -25.70 -3.92 5.12
N LEU A 63 -25.74 -2.60 5.05
CA LEU A 63 -26.97 -1.82 5.24
C LEU A 63 -28.03 -2.15 4.17
N LEU A 64 -27.64 -2.25 2.89
CA LEU A 64 -28.55 -2.63 1.79
C LEU A 64 -29.03 -4.08 1.85
N SER A 65 -28.45 -4.92 2.70
CA SER A 65 -28.94 -6.29 2.90
C SER A 65 -30.14 -6.35 3.86
N LEU A 66 -30.42 -5.24 4.56
CA LEU A 66 -31.60 -5.13 5.41
C LEU A 66 -32.86 -4.95 4.54
N PRO A 67 -33.93 -5.72 4.78
CA PRO A 67 -35.13 -5.72 3.92
C PRO A 67 -35.81 -4.35 3.77
N GLU A 68 -35.65 -3.48 4.77
CA GLU A 68 -36.31 -2.17 4.88
C GLU A 68 -35.46 -1.01 4.31
N VAL A 69 -34.25 -1.30 3.79
CA VAL A 69 -33.30 -0.29 3.30
C VAL A 69 -33.22 -0.31 1.78
N GLU A 70 -33.90 0.64 1.13
CA GLU A 70 -33.83 0.83 -0.32
C GLU A 70 -32.55 1.57 -0.74
N GLU A 71 -32.13 2.55 0.05
CA GLU A 71 -30.91 3.33 -0.18
C GLU A 71 -30.00 3.38 1.06
N ALA A 72 -28.68 3.27 0.82
CA ALA A 72 -27.68 3.47 1.86
C ALA A 72 -26.56 4.37 1.34
N GLU A 73 -26.22 5.39 2.13
CA GLU A 73 -25.12 6.31 1.87
C GLU A 73 -24.11 6.23 3.02
N VAL A 74 -22.83 5.96 2.70
CA VAL A 74 -21.75 5.96 3.70
C VAL A 74 -20.73 7.03 3.34
N LEU A 75 -20.62 8.04 4.19
CA LEU A 75 -19.80 9.23 4.00
C LEU A 75 -18.56 9.19 4.92
N PRO A 76 -17.42 9.74 4.47
CA PRO A 76 -16.26 9.90 5.35
C PRO A 76 -16.54 10.98 6.40
N ALA A 77 -16.24 10.70 7.66
CA ALA A 77 -16.32 11.68 8.74
C ALA A 77 -15.06 12.57 8.72
N ARG A 78 -15.17 13.80 8.17
CA ARG A 78 -14.01 14.66 7.83
C ARG A 78 -13.23 15.20 9.03
N ASP A 79 -13.91 15.47 10.14
CA ASP A 79 -13.32 16.00 11.37
C ASP A 79 -13.15 14.92 12.46
N PHE A 80 -13.27 13.66 12.06
CA PHE A 80 -13.18 12.52 12.96
C PHE A 80 -11.75 12.30 13.44
N ARG A 81 -11.57 12.32 14.76
CA ARG A 81 -10.33 11.86 15.41
C ARG A 81 -10.61 10.59 16.16
N TRP A 82 -9.85 9.55 15.81
CA TRP A 82 -9.94 8.27 16.48
C TRP A 82 -9.02 8.22 17.70
N SER A 83 -9.51 7.66 18.80
CA SER A 83 -8.71 7.24 19.95
C SER A 83 -9.21 5.88 20.46
N THR A 84 -8.37 5.15 21.18
CA THR A 84 -8.73 3.87 21.80
C THR A 84 -9.89 3.98 22.79
N ASP A 85 -10.20 5.19 23.28
CA ASP A 85 -11.32 5.43 24.20
C ASP A 85 -12.67 5.22 23.53
N ARG A 86 -12.73 5.31 22.19
CA ARG A 86 -13.94 5.01 21.42
C ARG A 86 -14.21 3.51 21.30
N MET A 87 -13.24 2.66 21.61
CA MET A 87 -13.39 1.20 21.52
C MET A 87 -14.26 0.64 22.64
N SER A 88 -15.06 -0.38 22.33
CA SER A 88 -15.76 -1.17 23.34
C SER A 88 -14.78 -1.91 24.25
N ASN A 89 -15.20 -2.26 25.48
CA ASN A 89 -14.34 -2.99 26.42
C ASN A 89 -13.85 -4.32 25.82
N ALA A 90 -14.72 -5.06 25.12
CA ALA A 90 -14.37 -6.30 24.44
C ALA A 90 -13.30 -6.08 23.35
N ALA A 91 -13.42 -5.00 22.56
CA ALA A 91 -12.41 -4.67 21.56
C ALA A 91 -11.08 -4.23 22.18
N ARG A 92 -11.11 -3.47 23.28
CA ARG A 92 -9.88 -3.12 24.03
C ARG A 92 -9.21 -4.37 24.60
N GLU A 93 -9.98 -5.29 25.15
CA GLU A 93 -9.48 -6.58 25.64
C GLU A 93 -8.93 -7.44 24.50
N GLN A 94 -9.59 -7.48 23.34
CA GLN A 94 -9.07 -8.17 22.15
C GLN A 94 -7.76 -7.55 21.66
N LEU A 95 -7.65 -6.22 21.67
CA LEU A 95 -6.44 -5.50 21.29
C LEU A 95 -5.31 -5.66 22.34
N ALA A 96 -5.66 -5.67 23.64
CA ALA A 96 -4.74 -5.82 24.77
C ALA A 96 -4.24 -7.26 24.93
N SER A 97 -5.11 -8.27 24.76
CA SER A 97 -4.73 -9.69 24.69
C SER A 97 -3.89 -9.99 23.45
N SER A 98 -4.02 -9.18 22.40
CA SER A 98 -3.10 -9.14 21.27
C SER A 98 -1.77 -8.42 21.59
N GLY A 99 -1.56 -7.92 22.82
CA GLY A 99 -0.31 -7.34 23.32
C GLY A 99 -0.16 -5.83 23.11
N ALA A 100 -1.23 -5.07 22.91
CA ALA A 100 -1.19 -3.60 22.84
C ALA A 100 -1.30 -3.03 24.26
N ALA A 101 -0.41 -2.11 24.64
CA ALA A 101 -0.67 -1.30 25.82
C ALA A 101 -1.81 -0.34 25.47
N ALA A 102 -2.86 -0.30 26.30
CA ALA A 102 -3.74 0.86 26.30
C ALA A 102 -2.87 2.10 26.54
N PRO A 103 -3.06 3.21 25.79
CA PRO A 103 -2.26 4.40 26.00
C PRO A 103 -2.41 4.86 27.45
N ALA A 104 -1.31 5.38 28.01
CA ALA A 104 -1.34 5.97 29.34
C ALA A 104 -2.26 7.20 29.31
N ASP A 105 -3.24 7.20 30.21
CA ASP A 105 -4.22 8.27 30.42
C ASP A 105 -3.55 9.65 30.39
N GLY A 106 -3.98 10.49 29.45
CA GLY A 106 -3.38 11.79 29.17
C GLY A 106 -4.38 12.79 28.59
N LEU A 107 -5.34 13.20 29.42
CA LEU A 107 -6.09 14.46 29.35
C LEU A 107 -6.74 14.84 28.00
N ALA A 108 -7.79 14.12 27.64
CA ALA A 108 -8.93 14.73 26.97
C ALA A 108 -10.20 14.20 27.66
N GLU A 109 -11.12 15.10 28.05
CA GLU A 109 -12.43 14.67 28.54
C GLU A 109 -13.09 13.77 27.48
N PRO A 110 -13.76 12.68 27.90
CA PRO A 110 -14.49 11.84 26.97
C PRO A 110 -15.51 12.71 26.22
N PRO A 111 -15.72 12.50 24.90
CA PRO A 111 -16.86 13.09 24.23
C PRO A 111 -18.11 12.71 25.02
N GLY A 112 -18.93 13.70 25.34
CA GLY A 112 -20.19 13.48 26.05
C GLY A 112 -21.04 12.40 25.35
N PRO A 113 -21.95 11.74 26.08
CA PRO A 113 -22.80 10.70 25.51
C PRO A 113 -23.51 11.21 24.26
N ALA A 114 -23.62 10.34 23.24
CA ALA A 114 -24.31 10.64 22.00
C ALA A 114 -25.67 11.31 22.30
N PRO A 115 -26.03 12.39 21.57
CA PRO A 115 -27.28 13.09 21.81
C PRO A 115 -28.44 12.11 21.67
N ARG A 116 -29.35 12.13 22.65
CA ARG A 116 -30.55 11.31 22.62
C ARG A 116 -31.44 11.76 21.46
N PRO A 117 -32.13 10.86 20.76
CA PRO A 117 -33.07 11.24 19.73
C PRO A 117 -34.20 12.07 20.36
N GLY A 118 -34.28 13.37 20.04
CA GLY A 118 -35.41 14.22 20.42
C GLY A 118 -35.12 15.64 20.91
N GLU A 119 -33.87 16.04 21.16
CA GLU A 119 -33.56 17.42 21.62
C GLU A 119 -33.02 18.29 20.47
N GLY A 120 -33.92 18.74 19.58
CA GLY A 120 -33.65 19.76 18.58
C GLY A 120 -34.32 21.09 18.95
N GLY A 121 -33.54 22.11 19.28
CA GLY A 121 -34.00 23.51 19.33
C GLY A 121 -34.21 24.08 17.91
N PRO A 122 -35.03 25.15 17.74
CA PRO A 122 -35.53 25.53 16.44
C PRO A 122 -34.54 26.39 15.65
N GLY A 123 -34.40 26.09 14.35
CA GLY A 123 -34.09 27.07 13.32
C GLY A 123 -32.65 27.10 12.80
N SER A 124 -32.42 26.46 11.67
CA SER A 124 -31.76 27.11 10.54
C SER A 124 -32.29 26.52 9.24
N GLU A 125 -32.66 27.44 8.34
CA GLU A 125 -33.44 27.25 7.15
C GLU A 125 -32.88 26.23 6.14
N SER A 126 -33.82 25.68 5.39
CA SER A 126 -33.68 24.78 4.26
C SER A 126 -32.87 25.39 3.11
N ASP A 127 -31.71 24.83 2.84
CA ASP A 127 -31.13 24.78 1.49
C ASP A 127 -30.93 23.31 1.12
N GLY A 128 -31.84 22.77 0.30
CA GLY A 128 -31.72 21.43 -0.25
C GLY A 128 -30.54 21.37 -1.23
N PRO A 129 -29.67 20.36 -1.19
CA PRO A 129 -28.57 20.32 -2.14
C PRO A 129 -29.08 19.79 -3.48
N ALA A 130 -28.85 20.61 -4.50
CA ALA A 130 -28.86 20.23 -5.90
C ALA A 130 -28.18 18.86 -6.12
N GLY A 131 -28.81 18.03 -6.96
CA GLY A 131 -28.43 16.65 -7.21
C GLY A 131 -26.93 16.44 -7.39
N GLN A 132 -26.32 15.70 -6.45
CA GLN A 132 -24.98 15.18 -6.64
C GLN A 132 -25.01 14.15 -7.78
N PRO A 133 -24.11 14.25 -8.77
CA PRO A 133 -24.06 13.28 -9.85
C PRO A 133 -23.77 11.89 -9.28
N SER A 134 -24.51 10.88 -9.76
CA SER A 134 -24.38 9.49 -9.31
C SER A 134 -22.90 9.05 -9.33
N ARG A 135 -22.38 8.64 -8.18
CA ARG A 135 -20.95 8.34 -7.94
C ARG A 135 -20.43 7.10 -8.68
N SER A 136 -21.26 6.43 -9.47
CA SER A 136 -20.89 5.29 -10.32
C SER A 136 -20.00 5.68 -11.52
N GLY A 137 -20.02 6.95 -11.95
CA GLY A 137 -19.24 7.44 -13.09
C GLY A 137 -17.72 7.58 -12.83
N LEU A 138 -17.29 7.78 -11.57
CA LEU A 138 -15.87 8.04 -11.25
C LEU A 138 -15.00 6.78 -11.25
N ALA A 139 -15.55 5.60 -10.99
CA ALA A 139 -14.78 4.35 -11.01
C ALA A 139 -14.27 4.01 -12.42
N TRP A 140 -15.09 4.30 -13.45
CA TRP A 140 -14.71 4.12 -14.85
C TRP A 140 -13.54 5.00 -15.28
N GLN A 141 -13.38 6.17 -14.66
CA GLN A 141 -12.27 7.08 -14.95
C GLN A 141 -10.92 6.57 -14.41
N ARG A 142 -10.92 5.63 -13.46
CA ARG A 142 -9.71 5.07 -12.83
C ARG A 142 -9.20 3.81 -13.52
N LEU A 143 -10.09 3.09 -14.22
CA LEU A 143 -9.76 1.86 -14.95
C LEU A 143 -8.58 2.01 -15.93
N PRO A 144 -8.46 3.09 -16.72
CA PRO A 144 -7.31 3.26 -17.62
C PRO A 144 -5.96 3.32 -16.88
N LEU A 145 -5.92 3.93 -15.71
CA LEU A 145 -4.70 4.03 -14.90
C LEU A 145 -4.31 2.68 -14.31
N LEU A 146 -5.29 1.93 -13.80
CA LEU A 146 -5.07 0.57 -13.32
C LEU A 146 -4.59 -0.35 -14.46
N ALA A 147 -5.22 -0.24 -15.64
CA ALA A 147 -4.82 -0.98 -16.82
C ALA A 147 -3.40 -0.64 -17.27
N ALA A 148 -3.01 0.63 -17.26
CA ALA A 148 -1.64 1.07 -17.57
C ALA A 148 -0.62 0.53 -16.56
N GLY A 149 -0.96 0.51 -15.28
CA GLY A 149 -0.13 -0.11 -14.24
C GLY A 149 0.04 -1.62 -14.47
N ILE A 150 -1.04 -2.36 -14.72
CA ILE A 150 -1.01 -3.80 -15.01
C ILE A 150 -0.23 -4.09 -16.30
N LEU A 151 -0.42 -3.28 -17.34
CA LEU A 151 0.35 -3.39 -18.58
C LEU A 151 1.85 -3.21 -18.32
N SER A 152 2.21 -2.22 -17.50
CA SER A 152 3.61 -1.99 -17.09
C SER A 152 4.18 -3.18 -16.32
N LEU A 153 3.41 -3.80 -15.41
CA LEU A 153 3.83 -5.01 -14.69
C LEU A 153 4.09 -6.18 -15.65
N VAL A 154 3.18 -6.42 -16.59
CA VAL A 154 3.29 -7.51 -17.58
C VAL A 154 4.47 -7.29 -18.50
N ALA A 155 4.61 -6.08 -19.05
CA ALA A 155 5.72 -5.73 -19.93
C ALA A 155 7.07 -5.74 -19.21
N ALA A 156 7.14 -5.25 -17.96
CA ALA A 156 8.34 -5.33 -17.14
C ALA A 156 8.72 -6.80 -16.89
N SER A 157 7.75 -7.65 -16.54
CA SER A 157 8.00 -9.08 -16.30
C SER A 157 8.52 -9.77 -17.56
N TRP A 158 7.96 -9.45 -18.73
CA TRP A 158 8.44 -9.92 -20.02
C TRP A 158 9.88 -9.47 -20.31
N GLY A 159 10.15 -8.16 -20.17
CA GLY A 159 11.50 -7.59 -20.33
C GLY A 159 12.53 -8.20 -19.37
N GLY A 160 12.12 -8.54 -18.15
CA GLY A 160 12.96 -9.23 -17.16
C GLY A 160 13.32 -10.65 -17.58
N LEU A 161 12.40 -11.40 -18.19
CA LEU A 161 12.67 -12.74 -18.73
C LEU A 161 13.59 -12.70 -19.96
N LEU A 162 13.38 -11.73 -20.85
CA LEU A 162 14.29 -11.47 -21.96
C LEU A 162 15.70 -11.15 -21.46
N ARG A 163 15.83 -10.28 -20.45
CA ARG A 163 17.11 -9.94 -19.83
C ARG A 163 17.78 -11.13 -19.15
N LEU A 164 16.99 -12.08 -18.65
CA LEU A 164 17.50 -13.31 -18.04
C LEU A 164 18.00 -14.33 -19.07
N GLY A 165 17.62 -14.19 -20.34
CA GLY A 165 18.04 -15.06 -21.44
C GLY A 165 16.98 -16.05 -21.92
N TRP A 166 15.70 -15.87 -21.56
CA TRP A 166 14.63 -16.69 -22.14
C TRP A 166 14.41 -16.33 -23.63
N PRO A 167 14.33 -17.32 -24.54
CA PRO A 167 14.19 -17.11 -25.98
C PRO A 167 12.74 -16.76 -26.38
N TRP A 168 12.16 -15.75 -25.74
CA TRP A 168 10.85 -15.24 -26.09
C TRP A 168 10.92 -14.18 -27.19
N PRO A 169 9.80 -13.96 -27.90
CA PRO A 169 9.69 -12.83 -28.83
C PRO A 169 10.08 -11.53 -28.13
N ILE A 170 10.92 -10.73 -28.78
CA ILE A 170 11.26 -9.37 -28.35
C ILE A 170 10.31 -8.44 -29.11
N PRO A 171 9.25 -7.92 -28.47
CA PRO A 171 8.28 -7.07 -29.17
C PRO A 171 8.93 -5.77 -29.64
N GLU A 172 9.81 -5.24 -28.80
CA GLU A 172 10.56 -4.00 -29.02
C GLU A 172 11.85 -4.04 -28.18
N PRO A 173 13.05 -3.83 -28.77
CA PRO A 173 14.32 -3.91 -28.05
C PRO A 173 14.41 -3.05 -26.79
N ALA A 174 13.72 -1.89 -26.77
CA ALA A 174 13.70 -0.98 -25.62
C ALA A 174 13.17 -1.65 -24.32
N TRP A 175 12.34 -2.69 -24.44
CA TRP A 175 11.71 -3.35 -23.29
C TRP A 175 12.72 -4.04 -22.35
N VAL A 176 13.84 -4.54 -22.89
CA VAL A 176 14.89 -5.21 -22.10
C VAL A 176 15.55 -4.22 -21.14
N GLY A 177 15.85 -3.01 -21.62
CA GLY A 177 16.40 -1.92 -20.79
C GLY A 177 15.37 -1.25 -19.89
N ALA A 178 14.09 -1.32 -20.25
CA ALA A 178 13.00 -0.66 -19.53
C ALA A 178 12.44 -1.47 -18.34
N HIS A 179 12.86 -2.72 -18.12
CA HIS A 179 12.36 -3.58 -17.03
C HIS A 179 12.27 -2.87 -15.67
N GLY A 180 13.37 -2.28 -15.19
CA GLY A 180 13.41 -1.59 -13.89
C GLY A 180 12.49 -0.36 -13.83
N PRO A 181 12.65 0.62 -14.76
CA PRO A 181 11.77 1.79 -14.83
C PRO A 181 10.28 1.45 -14.97
N LEU A 182 9.92 0.45 -15.78
CA LEU A 182 8.54 0.00 -15.92
C LEU A 182 8.01 -0.61 -14.63
N MET A 183 8.81 -1.39 -13.91
CA MET A 183 8.39 -1.99 -12.64
C MET A 183 8.19 -0.95 -11.54
N VAL A 184 9.18 -0.07 -11.33
CA VAL A 184 9.13 0.90 -10.23
C VAL A 184 8.27 2.11 -10.57
N CYS A 185 8.52 2.77 -11.70
CA CYS A 185 7.89 4.04 -12.01
C CYS A 185 6.57 3.87 -12.79
N GLY A 186 6.50 2.87 -13.68
CA GLY A 186 5.31 2.58 -14.47
C GLY A 186 4.24 1.81 -13.71
N PHE A 187 4.60 0.72 -13.03
CA PHE A 187 3.66 -0.10 -12.28
C PHE A 187 3.43 0.45 -10.87
N LEU A 188 4.44 0.38 -9.99
CA LEU A 188 4.28 0.77 -8.58
C LEU A 188 3.98 2.27 -8.45
N GLY A 189 4.69 3.12 -9.19
CA GLY A 189 4.48 4.57 -9.19
C GLY A 189 3.07 4.98 -9.60
N THR A 190 2.50 4.34 -10.63
CA THR A 190 1.09 4.58 -11.02
C THR A 190 0.12 4.09 -9.96
N LEU A 191 0.29 2.86 -9.43
CA LEU A 191 -0.66 2.32 -8.44
C LEU A 191 -0.64 3.08 -7.11
N ILE A 192 0.55 3.35 -6.57
CA ILE A 192 0.71 4.16 -5.35
C ILE A 192 0.14 5.57 -5.60
N GLY A 193 0.42 6.16 -6.77
CA GLY A 193 -0.13 7.47 -7.14
C GLY A 193 -1.67 7.48 -7.19
N VAL A 194 -2.30 6.44 -7.76
CA VAL A 194 -3.77 6.31 -7.79
C VAL A 194 -4.31 6.17 -6.38
N GLU A 195 -3.73 5.30 -5.55
CA GLU A 195 -4.17 5.10 -4.17
C GLU A 195 -4.15 6.41 -3.38
N ARG A 196 -3.05 7.17 -3.46
CA ARG A 196 -2.92 8.45 -2.75
C ARG A 196 -3.85 9.53 -3.32
N ALA A 197 -4.10 9.53 -4.62
CA ALA A 197 -5.07 10.43 -5.24
C ALA A 197 -6.52 10.11 -4.83
N VAL A 198 -6.85 8.82 -4.65
CA VAL A 198 -8.15 8.38 -4.12
C VAL A 198 -8.30 8.80 -2.66
N GLY A 199 -7.28 8.59 -1.83
CA GLY A 199 -7.31 8.95 -0.40
C GLY A 199 -7.44 10.45 -0.16
N LEU A 200 -6.80 11.30 -0.97
CA LEU A 200 -6.87 12.76 -0.82
C LEU A 200 -8.22 13.37 -1.29
N GLU A 201 -8.98 12.63 -2.10
CA GLU A 201 -10.25 13.07 -2.72
C GLU A 201 -10.15 14.42 -3.49
N GLN A 202 -8.95 14.76 -4.03
CA GLN A 202 -8.70 16.01 -4.77
C GLN A 202 -8.29 15.74 -6.23
N ARG A 203 -8.89 16.47 -7.18
CA ARG A 203 -8.72 16.23 -8.63
C ARG A 203 -7.28 16.39 -9.12
N TRP A 204 -6.55 17.38 -8.62
CA TRP A 204 -5.17 17.63 -9.06
C TRP A 204 -4.22 16.47 -8.74
N ALA A 205 -4.51 15.69 -7.70
CA ALA A 205 -3.68 14.56 -7.28
C ALA A 205 -3.58 13.47 -8.36
N TYR A 206 -4.60 13.34 -9.23
CA TYR A 206 -4.60 12.38 -10.34
C TYR A 206 -3.62 12.74 -11.46
N ALA A 207 -3.12 13.98 -11.53
CA ALA A 207 -2.10 14.34 -12.51
C ALA A 207 -0.81 13.51 -12.33
N GLY A 208 -0.51 13.08 -11.10
CA GLY A 208 0.64 12.24 -10.78
C GLY A 208 0.59 10.87 -11.45
N PRO A 209 -0.40 10.02 -11.12
CA PRO A 209 -0.55 8.71 -11.74
C PRO A 209 -0.76 8.80 -13.25
N VAL A 210 -1.48 9.81 -13.77
CA VAL A 210 -1.61 10.03 -15.22
C VAL A 210 -0.25 10.25 -15.88
N ALA A 211 0.60 11.10 -15.31
CA ALA A 211 1.94 11.36 -15.85
C ALA A 211 2.79 10.09 -15.86
N THR A 212 2.78 9.30 -14.77
CA THR A 212 3.50 8.02 -14.73
C THR A 212 3.00 7.00 -15.74
N ALA A 213 1.67 6.87 -15.90
CA ALA A 213 1.05 5.95 -16.84
C ALA A 213 1.41 6.31 -18.29
N LEU A 214 1.32 7.60 -18.65
CA LEU A 214 1.73 8.10 -19.97
C LEU A 214 3.23 7.91 -20.21
N GLY A 215 4.07 8.12 -19.19
CA GLY A 215 5.50 7.83 -19.27
C GLY A 215 5.78 6.34 -19.53
N ALA A 216 5.06 5.44 -18.86
CA ALA A 216 5.17 4.00 -19.06
C ALA A 216 4.75 3.59 -20.47
N ILE A 217 3.61 4.08 -20.94
CA ILE A 217 3.15 3.86 -22.33
C ILE A 217 4.18 4.39 -23.32
N GLY A 218 4.80 5.54 -23.05
CA GLY A 218 5.88 6.08 -23.87
C GLY A 218 7.09 5.14 -23.98
N LEU A 219 7.53 4.52 -22.88
CA LEU A 219 8.60 3.51 -22.92
C LEU A 219 8.19 2.28 -23.75
N LEU A 220 6.95 1.81 -23.58
CA LEU A 220 6.45 0.65 -24.31
C LEU A 220 6.34 0.91 -25.81
N ALA A 221 6.02 2.15 -26.19
CA ALA A 221 5.95 2.64 -27.57
C ALA A 221 7.30 3.09 -28.14
N ALA A 222 8.42 2.75 -27.49
CA ALA A 222 9.78 3.12 -27.91
C ALA A 222 10.04 4.63 -28.07
N LEU A 223 9.28 5.48 -27.36
CA LEU A 223 9.57 6.91 -27.32
C LEU A 223 10.90 7.17 -26.59
N PRO A 224 11.56 8.33 -26.83
CA PRO A 224 12.84 8.64 -26.20
C PRO A 224 12.78 8.50 -24.68
N THR A 225 13.77 7.81 -24.08
CA THR A 225 13.81 7.57 -22.63
C THR A 225 13.72 8.85 -21.82
N ARG A 226 14.31 9.97 -22.30
CA ARG A 226 14.21 11.29 -21.66
C ARG A 226 12.77 11.79 -21.58
N PHE A 227 11.96 11.55 -22.61
CA PHE A 227 10.55 11.94 -22.62
C PHE A 227 9.77 11.17 -21.55
N ALA A 228 9.88 9.83 -21.55
CA ALA A 228 9.24 9.01 -20.53
C ALA A 228 9.73 9.33 -19.11
N ALA A 229 11.04 9.50 -18.91
CA ALA A 229 11.62 9.89 -17.63
C ALA A 229 11.08 11.24 -17.16
N SER A 230 10.92 12.23 -18.04
CA SER A 230 10.37 13.54 -17.66
C SER A 230 8.93 13.44 -17.11
N LEU A 231 8.08 12.61 -17.74
CA LEU A 231 6.71 12.38 -17.28
C LEU A 231 6.68 11.62 -15.94
N MET A 232 7.53 10.61 -15.77
CA MET A 232 7.62 9.89 -14.50
C MET A 232 8.19 10.76 -13.37
N THR A 233 9.15 11.64 -13.67
CA THR A 233 9.65 12.66 -12.73
C THR A 233 8.55 13.63 -12.31
N LEU A 234 7.73 14.10 -13.26
CA LEU A 234 6.55 14.91 -12.94
C LEU A 234 5.58 14.16 -12.02
N GLY A 235 5.36 12.86 -12.27
CA GLY A 235 4.59 11.98 -11.39
C GLY A 235 5.11 11.97 -9.94
N SER A 236 6.42 11.80 -9.76
CA SER A 236 7.05 11.85 -8.44
C SER A 236 6.98 13.23 -7.77
N LEU A 237 7.09 14.31 -8.55
CA LEU A 237 6.95 15.68 -8.02
C LEU A 237 5.54 15.94 -7.49
N ILE A 238 4.52 15.45 -8.19
CA ILE A 238 3.12 15.56 -7.76
C ILE A 238 2.89 14.73 -6.49
N LEU A 239 3.49 13.53 -6.38
CA LEU A 239 3.41 12.74 -5.16
C LEU A 239 4.05 13.46 -3.96
N VAL A 240 5.20 14.11 -4.15
CA VAL A 240 5.80 14.98 -3.12
C VAL A 240 4.85 16.11 -2.73
N ALA A 241 4.21 16.77 -3.70
CA ALA A 241 3.23 17.83 -3.41
C ALA A 241 2.02 17.31 -2.60
N ILE A 242 1.55 16.08 -2.86
CA ILE A 242 0.51 15.41 -2.06
C ILE A 242 0.95 15.29 -0.61
N PHE A 243 2.13 14.75 -0.34
CA PHE A 243 2.61 14.58 1.04
C PHE A 243 2.93 15.91 1.73
N VAL A 244 3.41 16.92 1.01
CA VAL A 244 3.55 18.29 1.55
C VAL A 244 2.19 18.85 1.97
N ASN A 245 1.13 18.62 1.18
CA ASN A 245 -0.23 19.02 1.55
C ASN A 245 -0.72 18.30 2.82
N LEU A 246 -0.49 16.98 2.91
CA LEU A 246 -0.87 16.17 4.06
C LEU A 246 -0.12 16.59 5.34
N LEU A 247 1.19 16.81 5.25
CA LEU A 247 2.03 17.25 6.39
C LEU A 247 1.68 18.64 6.92
N ARG A 248 1.09 19.50 6.07
CA ARG A 248 0.57 20.80 6.52
C ARG A 248 -0.71 20.67 7.34
N ARG A 249 -1.48 19.60 7.13
CA ARG A 249 -2.71 19.33 7.89
C ARG A 249 -2.40 18.61 9.19
N GLU A 250 -1.58 17.56 9.13
CA GLU A 250 -1.21 16.76 10.28
C GLU A 250 0.29 16.45 10.30
N ARG A 251 0.97 16.83 11.39
CA ARG A 251 2.41 16.62 11.57
C ARG A 251 2.65 15.31 12.28
N GLU A 252 2.83 14.27 11.49
CA GLU A 252 2.96 12.90 11.95
C GLU A 252 4.24 12.23 11.42
N LEU A 253 4.89 11.40 12.23
CA LEU A 253 6.08 10.67 11.79
C LEU A 253 5.81 9.72 10.61
N ALA A 254 4.67 9.02 10.59
CA ALA A 254 4.26 8.15 9.50
C ALA A 254 4.11 8.93 8.18
N THR A 255 3.32 10.01 8.19
CA THR A 255 3.16 10.93 7.05
C THR A 255 4.49 11.54 6.60
N ALA A 256 5.38 11.87 7.55
CA ALA A 256 6.70 12.40 7.23
C ALA A 256 7.56 11.34 6.54
N THR A 257 7.52 10.10 7.02
CA THR A 257 8.25 8.96 6.42
C THR A 257 7.76 8.70 4.99
N LEU A 258 6.45 8.74 4.76
CA LEU A 258 5.86 8.61 3.43
C LEU A 258 6.32 9.75 2.49
N GLY A 259 6.33 10.99 2.98
CA GLY A 259 6.83 12.15 2.25
C GLY A 259 8.32 12.04 1.91
N VAL A 260 9.14 11.52 2.82
CA VAL A 260 10.56 11.21 2.57
C VAL A 260 10.71 10.11 1.52
N GLY A 261 9.86 9.07 1.55
CA GLY A 261 9.80 8.06 0.48
C GLY A 261 9.52 8.69 -0.89
N ALA A 262 8.54 9.60 -0.98
CA ALA A 262 8.24 10.32 -2.22
C ALA A 262 9.42 11.20 -2.70
N LEU A 263 10.15 11.84 -1.77
CA LEU A 263 11.38 12.57 -2.09
C LEU A 263 12.48 11.64 -2.62
N CYS A 264 12.62 10.43 -2.06
CA CYS A 264 13.56 9.44 -2.58
C CYS A 264 13.21 9.03 -4.02
N TRP A 265 11.92 8.85 -4.31
CA TRP A 265 11.48 8.54 -5.67
C TRP A 265 11.80 9.66 -6.65
N LEU A 266 11.55 10.91 -6.26
CA LEU A 266 11.91 12.09 -7.04
C LEU A 266 13.42 12.17 -7.28
N ALA A 267 14.24 11.93 -6.26
CA ALA A 267 15.69 11.90 -6.40
C ALA A 267 16.16 10.82 -7.41
N GLY A 268 15.63 9.60 -7.31
CA GLY A 268 15.91 8.53 -8.26
C GLY A 268 15.51 8.88 -9.69
N ASN A 269 14.34 9.52 -9.87
CA ASN A 269 13.86 9.93 -11.19
C ASN A 269 14.65 11.11 -11.78
N LEU A 270 15.09 12.06 -10.96
CA LEU A 270 15.97 13.15 -11.39
C LEU A 270 17.35 12.62 -11.82
N LEU A 271 17.92 11.67 -11.07
CA LEU A 271 19.15 10.97 -11.46
C LEU A 271 18.95 10.23 -12.78
N TRP A 272 17.84 9.51 -12.94
CA TRP A 272 17.54 8.82 -14.19
C TRP A 272 17.39 9.80 -15.37
N LEU A 273 16.68 10.90 -15.19
CA LEU A 273 16.50 11.94 -16.20
C LEU A 273 17.83 12.60 -16.60
N SER A 274 18.78 12.72 -15.66
CA SER A 274 20.13 13.22 -15.92
C SER A 274 21.02 12.25 -16.71
N GLY A 275 20.59 11.00 -16.89
CA GLY A 275 21.37 9.94 -17.53
C GLY A 275 22.35 9.23 -16.60
N SER A 276 22.16 9.33 -15.27
CA SER A 276 22.97 8.60 -14.30
C SER A 276 22.79 7.07 -14.44
N PRO A 277 23.82 6.27 -14.13
CA PRO A 277 23.75 4.82 -14.28
C PRO A 277 22.79 4.18 -13.27
N LEU A 278 22.17 3.06 -13.65
CA LEU A 278 21.17 2.35 -12.83
C LEU A 278 21.63 2.07 -11.38
N PRO A 279 22.88 1.65 -11.10
CA PRO A 279 23.30 1.37 -9.73
C PRO A 279 23.28 2.58 -8.78
N GLN A 280 23.32 3.80 -9.31
CA GLN A 280 23.26 5.03 -8.50
C GLN A 280 21.82 5.46 -8.20
N LEU A 281 20.87 5.18 -9.09
CA LEU A 281 19.47 5.59 -8.93
C LEU A 281 18.61 4.52 -8.23
N VAL A 282 18.92 3.23 -8.41
CA VAL A 282 18.14 2.12 -7.84
C VAL A 282 18.05 2.16 -6.30
N PRO A 283 19.10 2.53 -5.53
CA PRO A 283 18.98 2.70 -4.08
C PRO A 283 17.89 3.71 -3.66
N TRP A 284 17.72 4.79 -4.42
CA TRP A 284 16.67 5.78 -4.16
C TRP A 284 15.27 5.22 -4.43
N TRP A 285 15.12 4.41 -5.47
CA TRP A 285 13.88 3.67 -5.74
C TRP A 285 13.58 2.58 -4.70
N MET A 286 14.62 1.91 -4.19
CA MET A 286 14.48 0.97 -3.06
C MET A 286 14.03 1.71 -1.80
N ALA A 287 14.67 2.83 -1.47
CA ALA A 287 14.30 3.66 -0.33
C ALA A 287 12.89 4.23 -0.45
N PHE A 288 12.46 4.65 -1.65
CA PHE A 288 11.07 5.04 -1.90
C PHE A 288 10.11 3.94 -1.43
N LEU A 289 10.24 2.72 -1.94
CA LEU A 289 9.30 1.66 -1.62
C LEU A 289 9.40 1.20 -0.17
N VAL A 290 10.61 1.07 0.37
CA VAL A 290 10.85 0.66 1.77
C VAL A 290 10.29 1.68 2.75
N LEU A 291 10.50 2.98 2.52
CA LEU A 291 9.98 4.03 3.39
C LEU A 291 8.49 4.26 3.18
N THR A 292 7.96 4.07 1.97
CA THR A 292 6.51 4.12 1.74
C THR A 292 5.80 2.99 2.48
N ILE A 293 6.24 1.74 2.30
CA ILE A 293 5.69 0.60 3.05
C ILE A 293 5.90 0.79 4.55
N GLY A 294 7.12 1.14 4.99
CA GLY A 294 7.43 1.35 6.40
C GLY A 294 6.60 2.46 7.03
N GLY A 295 6.34 3.55 6.30
CA GLY A 295 5.50 4.66 6.74
C GLY A 295 4.03 4.27 6.90
N GLU A 296 3.46 3.54 5.92
CA GLU A 296 2.11 2.97 6.01
C GLU A 296 1.97 2.03 7.21
N ARG A 297 2.94 1.13 7.41
CA ARG A 297 2.93 0.20 8.54
C ARG A 297 3.12 0.88 9.90
N LEU A 298 3.94 1.94 9.94
CA LEU A 298 4.09 2.79 11.12
C LEU A 298 2.77 3.49 11.47
N GLU A 299 2.01 3.95 10.47
CA GLU A 299 0.68 4.54 10.65
C GLU A 299 -0.26 3.58 11.38
N LEU A 300 -0.31 2.32 10.94
CA LEU A 300 -1.19 1.30 11.53
C LEU A 300 -0.73 0.83 12.90
N SER A 301 0.59 0.80 13.13
CA SER A 301 1.15 0.42 14.42
C SER A 301 0.83 1.43 15.53
N ARG A 302 0.33 2.63 15.21
CA ARG A 302 -0.11 3.64 16.20
C ARG A 302 -1.25 3.14 17.07
N VAL A 303 -2.12 2.31 16.51
CA VAL A 303 -3.18 1.64 17.27
C VAL A 303 -2.59 0.83 18.44
N LEU A 304 -1.33 0.40 18.32
CA LEU A 304 -0.60 -0.36 19.34
C LEU A 304 0.26 0.52 20.26
N SER A 305 0.30 1.83 20.05
CA SER A 305 1.04 2.82 20.86
C SER A 305 2.51 2.41 21.15
N PRO A 306 3.38 2.28 20.13
CA PRO A 306 4.77 1.88 20.34
C PRO A 306 5.52 2.87 21.24
N PRO A 307 6.44 2.40 22.11
CA PRO A 307 7.16 3.26 23.03
C PRO A 307 8.08 4.24 22.29
N THR A 308 8.42 5.37 22.91
CA THR A 308 9.28 6.40 22.33
C THR A 308 10.61 5.85 21.80
N GLY A 309 11.22 4.90 22.51
CA GLY A 309 12.44 4.23 22.06
C GLY A 309 12.27 3.46 20.74
N ALA A 310 11.10 2.84 20.52
CA ALA A 310 10.78 2.20 19.25
C ALA A 310 10.62 3.23 18.13
N MET A 311 9.98 4.37 18.40
CA MET A 311 9.84 5.45 17.42
C MET A 311 11.20 6.03 17.00
N LEU A 312 12.10 6.22 17.96
CA LEU A 312 13.49 6.65 17.70
C LEU A 312 14.26 5.60 16.88
N ALA A 313 14.12 4.31 17.20
CA ALA A 313 14.78 3.24 16.46
C ALA A 313 14.30 3.16 14.99
N PHE A 314 13.00 3.39 14.75
CA PHE A 314 12.46 3.49 13.38
C PHE A 314 13.08 4.68 12.64
N GLY A 315 13.06 5.87 13.24
CA GLY A 315 13.63 7.08 12.66
C GLY A 315 15.12 6.93 12.34
N ALA A 316 15.90 6.36 13.26
CA ALA A 316 17.32 6.07 13.05
C ALA A 316 17.56 5.09 11.90
N SER A 317 16.72 4.05 11.78
CA SER A 317 16.82 3.08 10.68
C SER A 317 16.48 3.73 9.34
N ALA A 318 15.45 4.56 9.28
CA ALA A 318 15.09 5.33 8.09
C ALA A 318 16.20 6.32 7.68
N LEU A 319 16.79 7.04 8.63
CA LEU A 319 17.93 7.93 8.37
C LEU A 319 19.15 7.14 7.87
N THR A 320 19.38 5.94 8.38
CA THR A 320 20.45 5.05 7.91
C THR A 320 20.23 4.63 6.44
N VAL A 321 18.98 4.34 6.04
CA VAL A 321 18.62 4.09 4.64
C VAL A 321 18.97 5.29 3.75
N LEU A 322 18.61 6.51 4.18
CA LEU A 322 18.93 7.74 3.43
C LEU A 322 20.43 7.98 3.32
N ALA A 323 21.18 7.75 4.41
CA ALA A 323 22.63 7.84 4.42
C ALA A 323 23.26 6.84 3.42
N GLY A 324 22.74 5.60 3.36
CA GLY A 324 23.16 4.60 2.39
C GLY A 324 22.91 5.03 0.93
N CYS A 325 21.76 5.65 0.66
CA CYS A 325 21.46 6.21 -0.67
C CYS A 325 22.43 7.33 -1.05
N ALA A 326 22.65 8.29 -0.15
CA ALA A 326 23.58 9.40 -0.37
C ALA A 326 25.01 8.90 -0.60
N LEU A 327 25.50 7.98 0.24
CA LEU A 327 26.81 7.36 0.08
C LEU A 327 26.95 6.62 -1.26
N THR A 328 25.89 5.93 -1.71
CA THR A 328 25.91 5.25 -3.01
C THR A 328 25.96 6.24 -4.17
N SER A 329 25.24 7.36 -4.10
CA SER A 329 25.34 8.44 -5.10
C SER A 329 26.71 9.12 -5.11
N LEU A 330 27.37 9.19 -3.96
CA LEU A 330 28.77 9.63 -3.84
C LEU A 330 29.79 8.55 -4.26
N GLN A 331 29.32 7.42 -4.81
CA GLN A 331 30.16 6.29 -5.25
C GLN A 331 31.04 5.72 -4.13
N SER A 332 30.60 5.85 -2.88
CA SER A 332 31.30 5.28 -1.72
C SER A 332 31.16 3.77 -1.69
N ALA A 333 32.26 3.08 -1.36
CA ALA A 333 32.29 1.63 -1.17
C ALA A 333 31.40 1.14 -0.01
N TRP A 334 30.99 2.04 0.89
CA TRP A 334 30.17 1.73 2.07
C TRP A 334 28.66 1.92 1.85
N GLY A 335 28.25 2.46 0.70
CA GLY A 335 26.86 2.83 0.46
C GLY A 335 25.88 1.66 0.60
N ALA A 336 26.26 0.49 0.08
CA ALA A 336 25.44 -0.71 0.12
C ALA A 336 25.33 -1.33 1.53
N GLN A 337 26.43 -1.33 2.30
CA GLN A 337 26.46 -1.83 3.66
C GLN A 337 25.62 -0.95 4.58
N VAL A 338 25.75 0.37 4.46
CA VAL A 338 24.94 1.32 5.25
C VAL A 338 23.46 1.17 4.88
N LEU A 339 23.14 1.06 3.59
CA LEU A 339 21.76 0.78 3.14
C LEU A 339 21.23 -0.54 3.73
N GLY A 340 22.03 -1.60 3.70
CA GLY A 340 21.68 -2.91 4.26
C GLY A 340 21.45 -2.87 5.78
N LEU A 341 22.27 -2.13 6.53
CA LEU A 341 22.05 -1.87 7.97
C LEU A 341 20.71 -1.18 8.22
N GLY A 342 20.37 -0.18 7.40
CA GLY A 342 19.07 0.49 7.47
C GLY A 342 17.91 -0.47 7.25
N PHE A 343 18.00 -1.37 6.26
CA PHE A 343 16.99 -2.39 5.99
C PHE A 343 16.86 -3.40 7.13
N LEU A 344 17.97 -3.84 7.74
CA LEU A 344 17.92 -4.71 8.91
C LEU A 344 17.31 -4.02 10.13
N GLY A 345 17.62 -2.74 10.34
CA GLY A 345 17.01 -1.93 11.40
C GLY A 345 15.49 -1.82 11.23
N LEU A 346 15.04 -1.46 10.03
CA LEU A 346 13.60 -1.39 9.70
C LEU A 346 12.93 -2.76 9.80
N THR A 347 13.59 -3.83 9.34
CA THR A 347 13.08 -5.19 9.46
C THR A 347 12.91 -5.58 10.92
N ALA A 348 13.91 -5.33 11.76
CA ALA A 348 13.86 -5.64 13.18
C ALA A 348 12.77 -4.84 13.90
N TRP A 349 12.53 -3.59 13.47
CA TRP A 349 11.44 -2.77 13.98
C TRP A 349 10.07 -3.32 13.57
N LEU A 350 9.84 -3.51 12.26
CA LEU A 350 8.57 -4.01 11.71
C LEU A 350 8.23 -5.39 12.27
N ALA A 351 9.23 -6.27 12.36
CA ALA A 351 9.11 -7.57 12.98
C ALA A 351 8.63 -7.48 14.43
N ARG A 352 9.04 -6.48 15.23
CA ARG A 352 8.68 -6.41 16.66
C ARG A 352 7.40 -5.63 16.93
N HIS A 353 7.17 -4.57 16.18
CA HIS A 353 6.17 -3.55 16.53
C HIS A 353 4.96 -3.51 15.59
N ASP A 354 5.00 -4.19 14.44
CA ASP A 354 3.86 -4.27 13.53
C ASP A 354 2.77 -5.23 14.06
N VAL A 355 1.51 -4.89 13.79
CA VAL A 355 0.33 -5.70 14.09
C VAL A 355 0.32 -7.06 13.38
N ALA A 356 1.05 -7.22 12.26
CA ALA A 356 1.07 -8.43 11.43
C ALA A 356 1.31 -9.74 12.20
N ARG A 357 2.14 -9.71 13.26
CA ARG A 357 2.38 -10.91 14.09
C ARG A 357 1.16 -11.35 14.88
N ARG A 358 0.32 -10.39 15.25
CA ARG A 358 -0.85 -10.57 16.11
C ARG A 358 -2.02 -11.08 15.30
N THR A 359 -2.19 -10.52 14.09
CA THR A 359 -3.24 -10.89 13.13
C THR A 359 -3.01 -12.23 12.45
N LEU A 360 -1.83 -12.85 12.61
CA LEU A 360 -1.52 -14.18 12.05
C LEU A 360 -2.42 -15.30 12.61
N SER A 361 -2.95 -15.13 13.82
CA SER A 361 -3.86 -16.09 14.46
C SER A 361 -5.29 -16.01 13.94
N GLN A 362 -5.68 -14.86 13.38
CA GLN A 362 -7.03 -14.62 12.88
C GLN A 362 -7.26 -15.38 11.57
N PRO A 363 -8.48 -15.84 11.24
CA PRO A 363 -8.77 -16.53 9.99
C PRO A 363 -9.03 -15.57 8.82
N GLY A 364 -9.10 -16.11 7.59
CA GLY A 364 -9.57 -15.36 6.42
C GLY A 364 -8.53 -14.40 5.82
N LEU A 365 -9.01 -13.25 5.34
CA LEU A 365 -8.19 -12.24 4.66
C LEU A 365 -7.10 -11.69 5.59
N THR A 366 -7.42 -11.43 6.84
CA THR A 366 -6.49 -10.85 7.82
C THR A 366 -5.26 -11.75 8.03
N ARG A 367 -5.45 -13.07 8.08
CA ARG A 367 -4.34 -14.04 8.11
C ARG A 367 -3.45 -13.96 6.89
N PHE A 368 -4.08 -13.86 5.72
CA PHE A 368 -3.40 -13.83 4.44
C PHE A 368 -2.53 -12.58 4.34
N VAL A 369 -3.07 -11.42 4.72
CA VAL A 369 -2.31 -10.16 4.78
C VAL A 369 -1.13 -10.30 5.75
N ALA A 370 -1.37 -10.80 6.96
CA ALA A 370 -0.32 -11.03 7.96
C ALA A 370 0.82 -11.91 7.43
N LEU A 371 0.50 -13.02 6.74
CA LEU A 371 1.50 -13.91 6.14
C LEU A 371 2.35 -13.20 5.08
N CYS A 372 1.71 -12.44 4.20
CA CYS A 372 2.40 -11.66 3.17
C CYS A 372 3.32 -10.58 3.76
N LEU A 373 2.86 -9.87 4.80
CA LEU A 373 3.67 -8.86 5.49
C LEU A 373 4.90 -9.49 6.16
N LEU A 374 4.71 -10.57 6.93
CA LEU A 374 5.78 -11.22 7.67
C LEU A 374 6.79 -11.90 6.74
N SER A 375 6.35 -12.54 5.66
CA SER A 375 7.26 -13.10 4.67
C SER A 375 8.04 -11.99 3.95
N GLY A 376 7.38 -10.87 3.63
CA GLY A 376 8.00 -9.67 3.09
C GLY A 376 9.13 -9.16 3.99
N TYR A 377 8.91 -9.06 5.31
CA TYR A 377 9.95 -8.65 6.26
C TYR A 377 11.17 -9.58 6.24
N GLY A 378 10.94 -10.89 6.12
CA GLY A 378 12.02 -11.85 5.93
C GLY A 378 12.87 -11.54 4.70
N TRP A 379 12.24 -11.19 3.58
CA TRP A 379 12.94 -10.83 2.34
C TRP A 379 13.66 -9.48 2.40
N LEU A 380 13.12 -8.50 3.12
CA LEU A 380 13.83 -7.25 3.40
C LEU A 380 15.12 -7.51 4.19
N ALA A 381 15.06 -8.41 5.19
CA ALA A 381 16.26 -8.85 5.90
C ALA A 381 17.26 -9.56 4.98
N VAL A 382 16.82 -10.44 4.08
CA VAL A 382 17.71 -11.10 3.11
C VAL A 382 18.40 -10.06 2.21
N SER A 383 17.68 -9.07 1.69
CA SER A 383 18.27 -7.98 0.89
C SER A 383 19.30 -7.18 1.71
N GLY A 384 18.98 -6.86 2.97
CA GLY A 384 19.89 -6.17 3.89
C GLY A 384 21.16 -6.97 4.21
N LEU A 385 21.04 -8.27 4.47
CA LEU A 385 22.16 -9.18 4.71
C LEU A 385 23.07 -9.31 3.48
N LEU A 386 22.48 -9.44 2.29
CA LEU A 386 23.24 -9.49 1.04
C LEU A 386 24.03 -8.18 0.80
N GLY A 387 23.39 -7.02 1.03
CA GLY A 387 24.04 -5.72 0.91
C GLY A 387 25.19 -5.52 1.92
N LEU A 388 25.03 -6.05 3.13
CA LEU A 388 26.07 -6.03 4.16
C LEU A 388 27.24 -6.97 3.84
N GLY A 389 26.94 -8.19 3.39
CA GLY A 389 27.95 -9.22 3.14
C GLY A 389 28.74 -9.01 1.85
N PHE A 390 28.08 -8.55 0.79
CA PHE A 390 28.68 -8.47 -0.55
C PHE A 390 28.82 -7.04 -1.10
N GLY A 391 28.30 -6.04 -0.40
CA GLY A 391 28.22 -4.67 -0.92
C GLY A 391 27.26 -4.57 -2.11
N SER A 392 27.55 -3.68 -3.07
CA SER A 392 26.80 -3.57 -4.32
C SER A 392 27.77 -3.60 -5.51
N PRO A 393 27.90 -4.75 -6.20
CA PRO A 393 28.80 -4.86 -7.34
C PRO A 393 28.29 -4.13 -8.60
N GLY A 394 27.11 -3.47 -8.52
CA GLY A 394 26.53 -2.68 -9.61
C GLY A 394 25.92 -3.49 -10.76
N ALA A 395 26.32 -4.75 -10.94
CA ALA A 395 25.72 -5.70 -11.89
C ALA A 395 26.04 -7.15 -11.47
N GLY A 396 25.41 -8.10 -12.16
CA GLY A 396 25.67 -9.53 -12.01
C GLY A 396 24.77 -10.24 -10.99
N PRO A 397 24.97 -11.55 -10.78
CA PRO A 397 24.03 -12.39 -10.02
C PRO A 397 23.80 -11.93 -8.58
N ILE A 398 24.85 -11.48 -7.88
CA ILE A 398 24.72 -10.99 -6.49
C ILE A 398 23.92 -9.69 -6.44
N TYR A 399 24.16 -8.78 -7.39
CA TYR A 399 23.39 -7.54 -7.51
C TYR A 399 21.91 -7.86 -7.78
N ASP A 400 21.66 -8.78 -8.72
CA ASP A 400 20.31 -9.24 -9.05
C ASP A 400 19.63 -9.91 -7.85
N ALA A 401 20.34 -10.75 -7.07
CA ALA A 401 19.81 -11.38 -5.86
C ALA A 401 19.37 -10.34 -4.82
N LEU A 402 20.18 -9.30 -4.57
CA LEU A 402 19.86 -8.21 -3.65
C LEU A 402 18.59 -7.47 -4.09
N LEU A 403 18.52 -7.12 -5.37
CA LEU A 403 17.37 -6.41 -5.93
C LEU A 403 16.11 -7.28 -5.92
N HIS A 404 16.19 -8.55 -6.30
CA HIS A 404 15.01 -9.43 -6.34
C HIS A 404 14.55 -9.82 -4.95
N ALA A 405 15.44 -9.97 -3.97
CA ALA A 405 15.05 -10.11 -2.57
C ALA A 405 14.19 -8.92 -2.12
N LEU A 406 14.54 -7.68 -2.50
CA LEU A 406 13.76 -6.50 -2.15
C LEU A 406 12.49 -6.35 -3.01
N PHE A 407 12.62 -6.23 -4.34
CA PHE A 407 11.49 -5.91 -5.21
C PHE A 407 10.51 -7.08 -5.37
N VAL A 408 11.01 -8.31 -5.53
CA VAL A 408 10.14 -9.49 -5.68
C VAL A 408 9.79 -10.09 -4.33
N GLY A 409 10.75 -10.17 -3.41
CA GLY A 409 10.51 -10.75 -2.09
C GLY A 409 9.72 -9.84 -1.17
N PHE A 410 10.25 -8.64 -0.88
CA PHE A 410 9.60 -7.72 0.05
C PHE A 410 8.42 -6.98 -0.59
N VAL A 411 8.64 -6.23 -1.67
CA VAL A 411 7.62 -5.33 -2.24
C VAL A 411 6.43 -6.09 -2.81
N LEU A 412 6.63 -7.12 -3.64
CA LEU A 412 5.49 -7.86 -4.19
C LEU A 412 4.70 -8.63 -3.13
N SER A 413 5.33 -9.05 -2.02
CA SER A 413 4.58 -9.61 -0.89
C SER A 413 3.64 -8.57 -0.29
N MET A 414 4.07 -7.32 -0.15
CA MET A 414 3.17 -6.22 0.28
C MET A 414 2.04 -5.99 -0.72
N VAL A 415 2.36 -5.95 -2.01
CA VAL A 415 1.36 -5.81 -3.07
C VAL A 415 0.34 -6.94 -2.99
N PHE A 416 0.76 -8.20 -2.81
CA PHE A 416 -0.15 -9.33 -2.70
C PHE A 416 -1.02 -9.26 -1.44
N GLY A 417 -0.45 -8.88 -0.29
CA GLY A 417 -1.19 -8.72 0.96
C GLY A 417 -2.23 -7.60 0.89
N HIS A 418 -1.89 -6.46 0.30
CA HIS A 418 -2.78 -5.28 0.25
C HIS A 418 -3.65 -5.21 -0.99
N ALA A 419 -3.38 -5.95 -2.07
CA ALA A 419 -4.21 -5.91 -3.28
C ALA A 419 -5.70 -6.22 -3.02
N PRO A 420 -6.08 -7.22 -2.20
CA PRO A 420 -7.48 -7.42 -1.80
C PRO A 420 -8.14 -6.21 -1.13
N ILE A 421 -7.35 -5.29 -0.57
CA ILE A 421 -7.80 -4.07 0.12
C ILE A 421 -7.81 -2.87 -0.85
N ILE A 422 -6.77 -2.73 -1.67
CA ILE A 422 -6.59 -1.60 -2.61
C ILE A 422 -7.48 -1.73 -3.85
N PHE A 423 -7.64 -2.92 -4.43
CA PHE A 423 -8.46 -3.07 -5.64
C PHE A 423 -9.92 -2.61 -5.44
N PRO A 424 -10.59 -2.97 -4.32
CA PRO A 424 -11.92 -2.45 -4.03
C PRO A 424 -12.01 -0.93 -3.90
N SER A 425 -10.99 -0.28 -3.34
CA SER A 425 -10.98 1.17 -3.18
C SER A 425 -10.84 1.90 -4.52
N VAL A 426 -10.06 1.34 -5.45
CA VAL A 426 -9.84 1.90 -6.78
C VAL A 426 -11.01 1.60 -7.71
N LEU A 427 -11.45 0.35 -7.79
CA LEU A 427 -12.50 -0.12 -8.70
C LEU A 427 -13.93 0.16 -8.20
N ASN A 428 -14.09 0.51 -6.92
CA ASN A 428 -15.39 0.59 -6.26
C ASN A 428 -16.20 -0.70 -6.41
N ARG A 429 -15.53 -1.86 -6.31
CA ARG A 429 -16.10 -3.20 -6.46
C ARG A 429 -15.55 -4.11 -5.36
N PRO A 430 -16.40 -4.88 -4.65
CA PRO A 430 -15.91 -5.81 -3.65
C PRO A 430 -15.05 -6.90 -4.29
N LEU A 431 -13.96 -7.24 -3.61
CA LEU A 431 -13.10 -8.37 -3.95
C LEU A 431 -13.30 -9.46 -2.90
N VAL A 432 -13.76 -10.63 -3.34
CA VAL A 432 -13.98 -11.76 -2.44
C VAL A 432 -12.68 -12.53 -2.27
N PHE A 433 -12.19 -12.59 -1.04
CA PHE A 433 -11.02 -13.39 -0.70
C PHE A 433 -11.30 -14.89 -0.93
N ARG A 434 -10.37 -15.57 -1.60
CA ARG A 434 -10.43 -17.02 -1.87
C ARG A 434 -9.13 -17.67 -1.45
N ARG A 435 -9.18 -18.93 -0.98
CA ARG A 435 -7.98 -19.69 -0.59
C ARG A 435 -6.96 -19.86 -1.73
N ALA A 436 -7.37 -19.73 -2.99
CA ALA A 436 -6.49 -19.71 -4.15
C ALA A 436 -5.40 -18.62 -4.09
N PHE A 437 -5.60 -17.56 -3.29
CA PHE A 437 -4.61 -16.50 -3.12
C PHE A 437 -3.30 -17.00 -2.49
N TYR A 438 -3.36 -18.03 -1.63
CA TYR A 438 -2.15 -18.63 -1.06
C TYR A 438 -1.25 -19.27 -2.12
N VAL A 439 -1.81 -19.71 -3.25
CA VAL A 439 -1.05 -20.43 -4.28
C VAL A 439 -0.04 -19.51 -4.97
N HIS A 440 -0.42 -18.29 -5.35
CA HIS A 440 0.50 -17.37 -6.01
C HIS A 440 1.57 -16.83 -5.04
N VAL A 441 1.23 -16.64 -3.77
CA VAL A 441 2.20 -16.25 -2.73
C VAL A 441 3.20 -17.36 -2.47
N GLY A 442 2.72 -18.61 -2.30
CA GLY A 442 3.59 -19.77 -2.11
C GLY A 442 4.51 -20.00 -3.31
N LEU A 443 3.96 -19.88 -4.53
CA LEU A 443 4.74 -19.97 -5.76
C LEU A 443 5.82 -18.89 -5.81
N LEU A 444 5.47 -17.62 -5.55
CA LEU A 444 6.41 -16.49 -5.54
C LEU A 444 7.61 -16.74 -4.61
N HIS A 445 7.35 -17.19 -3.38
CA HIS A 445 8.42 -17.44 -2.42
C HIS A 445 9.28 -18.63 -2.81
N ALA A 446 8.68 -19.74 -3.23
CA ALA A 446 9.44 -20.91 -3.67
C ALA A 446 10.31 -20.59 -4.90
N SER A 447 9.76 -19.87 -5.88
CA SER A 447 10.49 -19.46 -7.07
C SER A 447 11.59 -18.44 -6.78
N LEU A 448 11.37 -17.55 -5.82
CA LEU A 448 12.38 -16.58 -5.41
C LEU A 448 13.54 -17.26 -4.65
N VAL A 449 13.25 -18.22 -3.77
CA VAL A 449 14.30 -19.04 -3.13
C VAL A 449 15.12 -19.77 -4.18
N LEU A 450 14.47 -20.41 -5.16
CA LEU A 450 15.14 -21.11 -6.26
C LEU A 450 16.04 -20.16 -7.06
N ARG A 451 15.54 -18.96 -7.37
CA ARG A 451 16.27 -17.92 -8.11
C ARG A 451 17.51 -17.46 -7.34
N LEU A 452 17.35 -17.05 -6.08
CA LEU A 452 18.47 -16.55 -5.26
C LEU A 452 19.51 -17.64 -5.01
N ALA A 453 19.10 -18.90 -4.84
CA ALA A 453 20.03 -20.02 -4.76
C ALA A 453 20.87 -20.13 -6.05
N GLY A 454 20.25 -19.98 -7.22
CA GLY A 454 20.95 -19.94 -8.51
C GLY A 454 21.85 -18.71 -8.68
N ASP A 455 21.46 -17.55 -8.13
CA ASP A 455 22.29 -16.35 -8.14
C ASP A 455 23.55 -16.53 -7.29
N LEU A 456 23.41 -17.07 -6.07
CA LEU A 456 24.51 -17.28 -5.12
C LEU A 456 25.42 -18.45 -5.51
N ALA A 457 24.85 -19.53 -6.06
CA ALA A 457 25.61 -20.71 -6.48
C ALA A 457 26.18 -20.58 -7.91
N GLY A 458 25.83 -19.51 -8.63
CA GLY A 458 26.24 -19.33 -10.03
C GLY A 458 25.53 -20.24 -11.04
N VAL A 459 24.51 -21.01 -10.63
CA VAL A 459 23.79 -21.99 -11.47
C VAL A 459 22.73 -21.31 -12.35
N SER A 460 22.93 -21.32 -13.66
CA SER A 460 22.08 -20.57 -14.60
C SER A 460 20.68 -21.15 -14.78
N GLU A 461 20.54 -22.48 -14.73
CA GLU A 461 19.26 -23.16 -14.89
C GLU A 461 18.30 -22.81 -13.76
N LEU A 462 18.81 -22.75 -12.52
CA LEU A 462 18.02 -22.36 -11.35
C LEU A 462 17.57 -20.90 -11.45
N ARG A 463 18.42 -20.00 -11.95
CA ARG A 463 18.05 -18.60 -12.19
C ARG A 463 16.94 -18.49 -13.23
N LEU A 464 17.10 -19.14 -14.38
CA LEU A 464 16.12 -19.15 -15.48
C LEU A 464 14.77 -19.69 -15.03
N CYS A 465 14.78 -20.84 -14.35
CA CYS A 465 13.57 -21.48 -13.83
C CYS A 465 12.90 -20.62 -12.76
N GLY A 466 13.66 -20.14 -11.77
CA GLY A 466 13.14 -19.27 -10.71
C GLY A 466 12.57 -17.96 -11.25
N GLY A 467 13.22 -17.36 -12.26
CA GLY A 467 12.70 -16.19 -12.96
C GLY A 467 11.38 -16.41 -13.70
N LEU A 468 11.25 -17.52 -14.43
CA LEU A 468 10.01 -17.88 -15.11
C LEU A 468 8.88 -18.12 -14.11
N LEU A 469 9.16 -18.85 -13.03
CA LEU A 469 8.16 -19.13 -12.00
C LEU A 469 7.76 -17.87 -11.22
N ASN A 470 8.66 -16.90 -11.01
CA ASN A 470 8.31 -15.58 -10.47
C ASN A 470 7.28 -14.87 -11.38
N ALA A 471 7.52 -14.86 -12.70
CA ALA A 471 6.58 -14.27 -13.66
C ALA A 471 5.24 -15.03 -13.69
N ALA A 472 5.27 -16.36 -13.57
CA ALA A 472 4.06 -17.18 -13.46
C ALA A 472 3.27 -16.87 -12.18
N ALA A 473 3.94 -16.63 -11.05
CA ALA A 473 3.30 -16.21 -9.80
C ALA A 473 2.55 -14.88 -9.96
N LEU A 474 3.17 -13.90 -10.63
CA LEU A 474 2.53 -12.62 -10.98
C LEU A 474 1.32 -12.80 -11.89
N GLY A 475 1.42 -13.65 -12.91
CA GLY A 475 0.28 -13.97 -13.79
C GLY A 475 -0.87 -14.64 -13.01
N LEU A 476 -0.55 -15.59 -12.13
CA LEU A 476 -1.53 -16.26 -11.28
C LEU A 476 -2.19 -15.30 -10.28
N PHE A 477 -1.44 -14.35 -9.74
CA PHE A 477 -1.99 -13.26 -8.93
C PHE A 477 -3.02 -12.43 -9.69
N LEU A 478 -2.71 -12.01 -10.93
CA LEU A 478 -3.65 -11.25 -11.76
C LEU A 478 -4.92 -12.06 -12.07
N ILE A 479 -4.77 -13.34 -12.44
CA ILE A 479 -5.91 -14.23 -12.71
C ILE A 479 -6.81 -14.39 -11.47
N ASN A 480 -6.20 -14.64 -10.30
CA ASN A 480 -6.95 -14.77 -9.06
C ASN A 480 -7.67 -13.48 -8.68
N THR A 481 -7.02 -12.33 -8.86
CA THR A 481 -7.59 -11.01 -8.60
C THR A 481 -8.81 -10.77 -9.49
N VAL A 482 -8.68 -10.97 -10.81
CA VAL A 482 -9.79 -10.78 -11.77
C VAL A 482 -10.97 -11.71 -11.46
N ARG A 483 -10.72 -12.99 -11.14
CA ARG A 483 -11.78 -13.95 -10.78
C ARG A 483 -12.48 -13.64 -9.45
N SER A 484 -11.84 -12.85 -8.59
CA SER A 484 -12.38 -12.46 -7.29
C SER A 484 -13.15 -11.14 -7.32
N VAL A 485 -13.05 -10.36 -8.40
CA VAL A 485 -13.88 -9.16 -8.60
C VAL A 485 -15.30 -9.61 -8.94
N GLN A 486 -16.26 -9.29 -8.08
CA GLN A 486 -17.67 -9.56 -8.36
C GLN A 486 -18.19 -8.59 -9.43
N LEU A 487 -18.50 -9.12 -10.61
CA LEU A 487 -19.35 -8.45 -11.58
C LEU A 487 -20.78 -8.57 -11.05
N ARG A 488 -21.46 -7.44 -10.79
CA ARG A 488 -22.89 -7.47 -10.45
C ARG A 488 -23.62 -8.15 -11.61
N SER A 489 -24.30 -9.26 -11.33
CA SER A 489 -25.41 -9.78 -12.14
C SER A 489 -26.64 -8.93 -11.90
#